data_AF-A0A7D9IV81-F1
#
_entry.id   AF-A0A7D9IV81-F1
#
_cell.length_a   1.000
_cell.length_b   1.000
_cell.length_c   1.000
_cell.angle_alpha   90.00
_cell.angle_beta   90.00
_cell.angle_gamma   90.00
#
_symmetry.space_group_name_H-M   'P 1'
#
loop_
_entity.id
_entity.type
_entity.pdbx_description
1 polymer ?
#
loop_
_entity_poly.entity_id
_entity_poly.type
_entity_poly.pdbx_seq_one_letter_code
_entity_poly.pdbx_strand_id
1 'polypeptide(L)'
;MKRKGLVIGSIVTFMATGSGIVYFFGGVKEARQTGQGVVRFTRTALTVLQISYDYKKTLWKLDKTSELYKELQSQVHSRSAKRLCDLCFHNAGLYIKIGQHLGSLDYLLPKEYTRVLKIFHHTAPRSSLEDIHHVFQHELGQMPDELFESFDVEPLGSASLAQVHKAVLKDGGTVAVKVQHKDIQDHSSSDVKTMEFLVNIVKRVFPEFQFTWLVEETKRNLPLELDFLNEGKNSEKLQEKFSRLKFLKIPKVFWEFSSKRILTMEYCEGGHVNDLEYMRGHDISSDEVSSKVGQIYSEMIFVQGCIHCDPHPGNILIRKNTRGVVEIVLLDHGLYQ
;
A
#
# COMPACT_ATOMS: atom_id res chain seq x y z
N MET A 1 -34.29 4.30 23.38
CA MET A 1 -33.65 3.66 22.20
C MET A 1 -33.88 4.35 20.84
N LYS A 2 -34.65 5.46 20.73
CA LYS A 2 -35.01 6.07 19.43
C LYS A 2 -34.09 7.20 18.89
N ARG A 3 -33.10 7.70 19.66
CA ARG A 3 -32.29 8.89 19.27
C ARG A 3 -31.00 8.60 18.47
N LYS A 4 -30.51 7.36 18.41
CA LYS A 4 -29.21 7.05 17.75
C LYS A 4 -29.30 6.72 16.25
N GLY A 5 -30.47 6.32 15.75
CA GLY A 5 -30.70 6.05 14.32
C GLY A 5 -30.88 7.32 13.47
N LEU A 6 -31.32 8.43 14.09
CA LEU A 6 -31.63 9.68 13.38
C LEU A 6 -30.38 10.41 12.87
N VAL A 7 -29.24 10.26 13.55
CA VAL A 7 -27.99 10.97 13.25
C VAL A 7 -27.31 10.43 11.98
N ILE A 8 -27.48 9.15 11.66
CA ILE A 8 -26.83 8.53 10.51
C ILE A 8 -27.64 8.76 9.22
N GLY A 9 -28.97 8.69 9.29
CA GLY A 9 -29.83 9.04 8.16
C GLY A 9 -29.68 10.50 7.71
N SER A 10 -29.44 11.40 8.66
CA SER A 10 -29.19 12.82 8.37
C SER A 10 -27.82 13.06 7.71
N ILE A 11 -26.78 12.29 8.02
CA ILE A 11 -25.45 12.41 7.37
C ILE A 11 -25.47 11.94 5.91
N VAL A 12 -26.14 10.81 5.61
CA VAL A 12 -26.30 10.31 4.23
C VAL A 12 -27.07 11.32 3.38
N THR A 13 -28.09 11.96 3.98
CA THR A 13 -28.89 13.00 3.31
C THR A 13 -28.05 14.26 3.07
N PHE A 14 -27.20 14.66 4.02
CA PHE A 14 -26.35 15.86 3.91
C PHE A 14 -25.27 15.73 2.82
N MET A 15 -24.70 14.54 2.61
CA MET A 15 -23.73 14.31 1.52
C MET A 15 -24.40 14.22 0.14
N ALA A 16 -25.62 13.68 0.06
CA ALA A 16 -26.38 13.67 -1.19
C ALA A 16 -26.72 15.10 -1.66
N THR A 17 -27.07 16.01 -0.73
CA THR A 17 -27.26 17.44 -1.04
C THR A 17 -25.96 18.14 -1.44
N GLY A 18 -24.82 17.76 -0.84
CA GLY A 18 -23.51 18.31 -1.22
C GLY A 18 -23.11 17.99 -2.67
N SER A 19 -23.49 16.82 -3.17
CA SER A 19 -23.22 16.39 -4.55
C SER A 19 -23.94 17.28 -5.59
N GLY A 20 -25.16 17.70 -5.28
CA GLY A 20 -25.94 18.61 -6.13
C GLY A 20 -25.38 20.04 -6.14
N ILE A 21 -24.84 20.52 -5.03
CA ILE A 21 -24.18 21.84 -4.93
C ILE A 21 -22.83 21.82 -5.68
N VAL A 22 -22.05 20.75 -5.55
CA VAL A 22 -20.79 20.60 -6.30
C VAL A 22 -21.05 20.46 -7.80
N TYR A 23 -22.14 19.85 -8.25
CA TYR A 23 -22.49 19.86 -9.68
C TYR A 23 -22.87 21.26 -10.20
N PHE A 24 -23.40 22.12 -9.32
CA PHE A 24 -23.85 23.47 -9.68
C PHE A 24 -22.72 24.52 -9.63
N PHE A 25 -21.71 24.31 -8.77
CA PHE A 25 -20.59 25.25 -8.58
C PHE A 25 -19.21 24.70 -8.97
N GLY A 26 -19.05 23.38 -9.03
CA GLY A 26 -17.83 22.68 -9.40
C GLY A 26 -17.99 21.95 -10.75
N GLY A 27 -16.91 21.81 -11.50
CA GLY A 27 -16.97 21.21 -12.84
C GLY A 27 -17.42 19.75 -12.82
N VAL A 28 -17.78 19.20 -13.99
CA VAL A 28 -18.21 17.78 -14.18
C VAL A 28 -17.25 16.77 -13.53
N LYS A 29 -15.94 17.08 -13.50
CA LYS A 29 -14.90 16.25 -12.87
C LYS A 29 -15.02 16.22 -11.34
N GLU A 30 -15.25 17.37 -10.69
CA GLU A 30 -15.44 17.47 -9.23
C GLU A 30 -16.74 16.78 -8.80
N ALA A 31 -17.80 16.90 -9.58
CA ALA A 31 -19.06 16.21 -9.29
C ALA A 31 -18.92 14.68 -9.41
N ARG A 32 -18.17 14.19 -10.41
CA ARG A 32 -17.90 12.75 -10.59
C ARG A 32 -17.00 12.18 -9.48
N GLN A 33 -15.94 12.90 -9.11
CA GLN A 33 -15.08 12.53 -7.97
C GLN A 33 -15.86 12.54 -6.65
N THR A 34 -16.70 13.56 -6.43
CA THR A 34 -17.58 13.65 -5.25
C THR A 34 -18.58 12.48 -5.22
N GLY A 35 -19.19 12.15 -6.36
CA GLY A 35 -20.10 11.00 -6.47
C GLY A 35 -19.42 9.67 -6.14
N GLN A 36 -18.21 9.43 -6.66
CA GLN A 36 -17.43 8.24 -6.31
C GLN A 36 -17.06 8.22 -4.82
N GLY A 37 -16.61 9.34 -4.25
CA GLY A 37 -16.29 9.47 -2.83
C GLY A 37 -17.49 9.14 -1.92
N VAL A 38 -18.69 9.62 -2.26
CA VAL A 38 -19.93 9.30 -1.53
C VAL A 38 -20.24 7.80 -1.60
N VAL A 39 -20.14 7.19 -2.77
CA VAL A 39 -20.39 5.74 -2.93
C VAL A 39 -19.42 4.92 -2.08
N ARG A 40 -18.13 5.25 -2.10
CA ARG A 40 -17.09 4.61 -1.27
C ARG A 40 -17.41 4.75 0.22
N PHE A 41 -17.70 5.97 0.67
CA PHE A 41 -18.07 6.25 2.05
C PHE A 41 -19.29 5.43 2.49
N THR A 42 -20.36 5.44 1.70
CA THR A 42 -21.59 4.72 2.01
C THR A 42 -21.35 3.22 2.12
N ARG A 43 -20.59 2.63 1.18
CA ARG A 43 -20.23 1.21 1.23
C ARG A 43 -19.45 0.87 2.51
N THR A 44 -18.46 1.70 2.87
CA THR A 44 -17.67 1.52 4.09
C THR A 44 -18.54 1.65 5.34
N ALA A 45 -19.37 2.69 5.43
CA ALA A 45 -20.25 2.92 6.57
C ALA A 45 -21.25 1.78 6.76
N LEU A 46 -21.91 1.31 5.68
CA LEU A 46 -22.84 0.19 5.74
C LEU A 46 -22.15 -1.10 6.19
N THR A 47 -20.96 -1.38 5.67
CA THR A 47 -20.19 -2.58 6.05
C THR A 47 -19.81 -2.53 7.53
N VAL A 48 -19.30 -1.40 8.01
CA VAL A 48 -18.94 -1.20 9.43
C VAL A 48 -20.17 -1.35 10.34
N LEU A 49 -21.32 -0.81 9.94
CA LEU A 49 -22.57 -0.94 10.69
C LEU A 49 -23.07 -2.40 10.72
N GLN A 50 -22.99 -3.13 9.60
CA GLN A 50 -23.38 -4.54 9.54
C GLN A 50 -22.49 -5.41 10.43
N ILE A 51 -21.17 -5.21 10.38
CA ILE A 51 -20.20 -5.89 11.25
C ILE A 51 -20.52 -5.59 12.71
N SER A 52 -20.66 -4.30 13.06
CA SER A 52 -20.99 -3.87 14.42
C SER A 52 -22.30 -4.46 14.93
N TYR A 53 -23.34 -4.51 14.09
CA TYR A 53 -24.61 -5.11 14.44
C TYR A 53 -24.50 -6.62 14.67
N ASP A 54 -23.77 -7.34 13.80
CA ASP A 54 -23.58 -8.80 13.92
C ASP A 54 -22.85 -9.17 15.22
N TYR A 55 -21.76 -8.48 15.56
CA TYR A 55 -21.08 -8.64 16.84
C TYR A 55 -22.02 -8.38 18.02
N LYS A 56 -22.73 -7.26 18.00
CA LYS A 56 -23.59 -6.86 19.11
C LYS A 56 -24.78 -7.80 19.29
N LYS A 57 -25.37 -8.30 18.21
CA LYS A 57 -26.51 -9.21 18.24
C LYS A 57 -26.09 -10.62 18.67
N THR A 58 -25.03 -11.14 18.05
CA THR A 58 -24.62 -12.54 18.23
C THR A 58 -23.96 -12.78 19.59
N LEU A 59 -23.21 -11.80 20.10
CA LEU A 59 -22.51 -11.91 21.39
C LEU A 59 -23.30 -11.25 22.55
N TRP A 60 -24.58 -10.95 22.34
CA TRP A 60 -25.35 -10.19 23.32
C TRP A 60 -25.63 -11.01 24.58
N LYS A 61 -25.26 -10.46 25.75
CA LYS A 61 -25.52 -11.06 27.08
C LYS A 61 -24.96 -12.47 27.27
N LEU A 62 -24.02 -12.89 26.43
CA LEU A 62 -23.33 -14.16 26.59
C LEU A 62 -22.15 -13.99 27.57
N ASP A 63 -21.90 -15.03 28.35
CA ASP A 63 -20.72 -15.10 29.20
C ASP A 63 -19.47 -15.26 28.34
N LYS A 64 -18.55 -14.30 28.44
CA LYS A 64 -17.28 -14.26 27.69
C LYS A 64 -16.39 -15.49 27.95
N THR A 65 -16.57 -16.18 29.08
CA THR A 65 -15.77 -17.36 29.44
C THR A 65 -16.32 -18.67 28.87
N SER A 66 -17.59 -18.68 28.44
CA SER A 66 -18.26 -19.88 27.93
C SER A 66 -17.67 -20.36 26.59
N GLU A 67 -17.67 -21.68 26.37
CA GLU A 67 -17.27 -22.26 25.09
C GLU A 67 -18.17 -21.80 23.94
N LEU A 68 -19.48 -21.67 24.22
CA LEU A 68 -20.45 -21.14 23.27
C LEU A 68 -20.11 -19.71 22.80
N TYR A 69 -19.65 -18.84 23.72
CA TYR A 69 -19.21 -17.49 23.35
C TYR A 69 -18.02 -17.54 22.39
N LYS A 70 -17.01 -18.37 22.68
CA LYS A 70 -15.81 -18.50 21.84
C LYS A 70 -16.17 -19.03 20.44
N GLU A 71 -17.06 -20.01 20.37
CA GLU A 71 -17.54 -20.56 19.10
C GLU A 71 -18.28 -19.50 18.28
N LEU A 72 -19.29 -18.84 18.87
CA LEU A 72 -20.06 -17.80 18.21
C LEU A 72 -19.17 -16.60 17.82
N GLN A 73 -18.18 -16.27 18.64
CA GLN A 73 -17.20 -15.23 18.34
C GLN A 73 -16.40 -15.58 17.07
N SER A 74 -15.86 -16.80 16.97
CA SER A 74 -15.14 -17.26 15.77
C SER A 74 -16.03 -17.24 14.51
N GLN A 75 -17.32 -17.59 14.65
CA GLN A 75 -18.27 -17.48 13.54
C GLN A 75 -18.52 -16.03 13.11
N VAL A 76 -18.70 -15.10 14.05
CA VAL A 76 -18.85 -13.66 13.76
C VAL A 76 -17.58 -13.11 13.11
N HIS A 77 -16.41 -13.51 13.60
CA HIS A 77 -15.12 -13.13 13.03
C HIS A 77 -15.05 -13.55 11.57
N SER A 78 -15.38 -14.81 11.27
CA SER A 78 -15.36 -15.35 9.90
C SER A 78 -16.26 -14.55 8.94
N ARG A 79 -17.51 -14.27 9.35
CA ARG A 79 -18.44 -13.49 8.51
C ARG A 79 -17.96 -12.05 8.32
N SER A 80 -17.47 -11.44 9.40
CA SER A 80 -17.03 -10.04 9.39
C SER A 80 -15.72 -9.84 8.61
N ALA A 81 -14.80 -10.80 8.68
CA ALA A 81 -13.60 -10.86 7.87
C ALA A 81 -13.94 -10.91 6.37
N LYS A 82 -14.92 -11.73 5.98
CA LYS A 82 -15.39 -11.77 4.59
C LYS A 82 -16.00 -10.44 4.13
N ARG A 83 -16.88 -9.84 4.93
CA ARG A 83 -17.46 -8.51 4.62
C ARG A 83 -16.40 -7.43 4.47
N LEU A 84 -15.38 -7.44 5.33
CA LEU A 84 -14.26 -6.50 5.26
C LEU A 84 -13.42 -6.74 4.00
N CYS A 85 -13.17 -8.00 3.65
CA CYS A 85 -12.47 -8.37 2.43
C CYS A 85 -13.23 -7.88 1.18
N ASP A 86 -14.53 -8.15 1.10
CA ASP A 86 -15.39 -7.69 -0.01
C ASP A 86 -15.38 -6.15 -0.13
N LEU A 87 -15.43 -5.44 1.00
CA LEU A 87 -15.29 -3.98 1.03
C LEU A 87 -13.94 -3.54 0.46
N CYS A 88 -12.85 -4.18 0.87
CA CYS A 88 -11.52 -3.85 0.40
C CYS A 88 -11.35 -4.07 -1.10
N PHE A 89 -11.90 -5.15 -1.63
CA PHE A 89 -11.95 -5.40 -3.07
C PHE A 89 -12.75 -4.33 -3.82
N HIS A 90 -13.95 -4.01 -3.35
CA HIS A 90 -14.84 -3.09 -4.06
C HIS A 90 -14.39 -1.63 -4.01
N ASN A 91 -13.72 -1.19 -2.92
CA ASN A 91 -13.17 0.15 -2.83
C ASN A 91 -11.76 0.24 -3.43
N ALA A 92 -10.98 -0.83 -3.49
CA ALA A 92 -9.62 -0.81 -4.03
C ALA A 92 -8.71 0.27 -3.39
N GLY A 93 -7.54 0.52 -3.99
CA GLY A 93 -6.58 1.55 -3.57
C GLY A 93 -6.19 1.40 -2.10
N LEU A 94 -6.42 2.44 -1.29
CA LEU A 94 -6.09 2.43 0.14
C LEU A 94 -6.68 1.22 0.89
N TYR A 95 -7.86 0.75 0.52
CA TYR A 95 -8.47 -0.38 1.21
C TYR A 95 -7.74 -1.71 0.93
N ILE A 96 -7.17 -1.90 -0.26
CA ILE A 96 -6.31 -3.06 -0.56
C ILE A 96 -5.05 -2.99 0.31
N LYS A 97 -4.41 -1.81 0.40
CA LYS A 97 -3.23 -1.60 1.25
C LYS A 97 -3.52 -1.91 2.73
N ILE A 98 -4.65 -1.46 3.25
CA ILE A 98 -5.07 -1.80 4.62
C ILE A 98 -5.36 -3.29 4.75
N GLY A 99 -5.97 -3.91 3.74
CA GLY A 99 -6.16 -5.37 3.69
C GLY A 99 -4.82 -6.11 3.78
N GLN A 100 -3.79 -5.67 3.06
CA GLN A 100 -2.44 -6.22 3.15
C GLN A 100 -1.86 -6.07 4.56
N HIS A 101 -1.94 -4.88 5.14
CA HIS A 101 -1.40 -4.63 6.48
C HIS A 101 -2.12 -5.49 7.54
N LEU A 102 -3.46 -5.53 7.51
CA LEU A 102 -4.25 -6.39 8.41
C LEU A 102 -3.96 -7.89 8.20
N GLY A 103 -3.73 -8.33 6.96
CA GLY A 103 -3.36 -9.70 6.64
C GLY A 103 -2.04 -10.16 7.27
N SER A 104 -1.14 -9.23 7.55
CA SER A 104 0.18 -9.49 8.15
C SER A 104 0.17 -9.52 9.69
N LEU A 105 -0.91 -9.11 10.35
CA LEU A 105 -1.00 -8.97 11.80
C LEU A 105 -1.44 -10.26 12.51
N ASP A 106 -0.85 -11.41 12.14
CA ASP A 106 -1.25 -12.75 12.61
C ASP A 106 -1.27 -12.91 14.14
N TYR A 107 -0.41 -12.20 14.86
CA TYR A 107 -0.31 -12.26 16.32
C TYR A 107 -1.27 -11.32 17.06
N LEU A 108 -1.83 -10.33 16.36
CA LEU A 108 -2.65 -9.27 16.96
C LEU A 108 -4.14 -9.45 16.62
N LEU A 109 -4.44 -9.96 15.42
CA LEU A 109 -5.79 -10.11 14.92
C LEU A 109 -6.30 -11.54 15.06
N PRO A 110 -7.63 -11.73 15.15
CA PRO A 110 -8.18 -13.07 15.06
C PRO A 110 -7.81 -13.74 13.73
N LYS A 111 -7.41 -15.01 13.79
CA LYS A 111 -6.97 -15.81 12.65
C LYS A 111 -7.96 -15.79 11.47
N GLU A 112 -9.25 -15.64 11.74
CA GLU A 112 -10.27 -15.57 10.70
C GLU A 112 -10.10 -14.33 9.81
N TYR A 113 -9.68 -13.20 10.38
CA TYR A 113 -9.40 -11.96 9.64
C TYR A 113 -8.10 -12.09 8.84
N THR A 114 -7.00 -12.45 9.47
CA THR A 114 -5.71 -12.48 8.78
C THR A 114 -5.71 -13.49 7.64
N ARG A 115 -6.28 -14.69 7.87
CA ARG A 115 -6.42 -15.72 6.83
C ARG A 115 -7.16 -15.23 5.58
N VAL A 116 -8.25 -14.48 5.75
CA VAL A 116 -9.05 -14.00 4.61
C VAL A 116 -8.35 -12.83 3.91
N LEU A 117 -7.73 -11.92 4.67
CA LEU A 117 -7.11 -10.71 4.13
C LEU A 117 -5.74 -10.96 3.49
N LYS A 118 -5.07 -12.09 3.78
CA LYS A 118 -3.83 -12.53 3.10
C LYS A 118 -3.96 -12.62 1.58
N ILE A 119 -5.17 -12.75 1.04
CA ILE A 119 -5.40 -12.71 -0.41
C ILE A 119 -4.86 -11.43 -1.06
N PHE A 120 -4.84 -10.31 -0.33
CA PHE A 120 -4.33 -9.04 -0.83
C PHE A 120 -2.82 -8.98 -0.97
N HIS A 121 -2.06 -9.90 -0.34
CA HIS A 121 -0.61 -10.01 -0.56
C HIS A 121 -0.26 -10.51 -1.96
N HIS A 122 -1.17 -11.25 -2.60
CA HIS A 122 -0.97 -11.79 -3.95
C HIS A 122 -1.85 -11.12 -5.00
N THR A 123 -2.79 -10.26 -4.59
CA THR A 123 -3.70 -9.56 -5.48
C THR A 123 -3.28 -8.09 -5.60
N ALA A 124 -2.24 -7.84 -6.40
CA ALA A 124 -1.86 -6.48 -6.75
C ALA A 124 -2.74 -5.94 -7.89
N PRO A 125 -3.28 -4.73 -7.79
CA PRO A 125 -4.01 -4.11 -8.90
C PRO A 125 -3.08 -3.94 -10.10
N ARG A 126 -3.62 -4.03 -11.32
CA ARG A 126 -2.91 -3.65 -12.55
C ARG A 126 -3.65 -2.50 -13.20
N SER A 127 -2.95 -1.40 -13.44
CA SER A 127 -3.44 -0.28 -14.22
C SER A 127 -3.45 -0.62 -15.70
N SER A 128 -4.49 -0.14 -16.38
CA SER A 128 -4.56 -0.18 -17.83
C SER A 128 -3.49 0.73 -18.45
N LEU A 129 -3.10 0.46 -19.70
CA LEU A 129 -2.19 1.33 -20.44
C LEU A 129 -2.73 2.77 -20.55
N GLU A 130 -4.05 2.91 -20.70
CA GLU A 130 -4.71 4.23 -20.73
C GLU A 130 -4.53 5.00 -19.41
N ASP A 131 -4.62 4.30 -18.27
CA ASP A 131 -4.40 4.93 -16.97
C ASP A 131 -2.92 5.31 -16.77
N ILE A 132 -1.98 4.50 -17.25
CA ILE A 132 -0.55 4.82 -17.26
C ILE A 132 -0.30 6.08 -18.09
N HIS A 133 -0.78 6.11 -19.34
CA HIS A 133 -0.67 7.27 -20.23
C HIS A 133 -1.25 8.53 -19.60
N HIS A 134 -2.40 8.41 -18.94
CA HIS A 134 -3.00 9.53 -18.23
C HIS A 134 -2.10 10.05 -17.10
N VAL A 135 -1.46 9.18 -16.31
CA VAL A 135 -0.52 9.59 -15.26
C VAL A 135 0.70 10.30 -15.86
N PHE A 136 1.28 9.74 -16.93
CA PHE A 136 2.39 10.36 -17.66
C PHE A 136 2.06 11.74 -18.22
N GLN A 137 0.95 11.86 -18.94
CA GLN A 137 0.51 13.11 -19.52
C GLN A 137 0.23 14.18 -18.45
N HIS A 138 -0.31 13.78 -17.29
CA HIS A 138 -0.59 14.69 -16.19
C HIS A 138 0.68 15.17 -15.46
N GLU A 139 1.64 14.27 -15.26
CA GLU A 139 2.81 14.54 -14.42
C GLU A 139 3.99 15.12 -15.19
N LEU A 140 4.23 14.62 -16.40
CA LEU A 140 5.40 14.96 -17.21
C LEU A 140 5.00 15.71 -18.50
N GLY A 141 3.71 15.81 -18.81
CA GLY A 141 3.22 16.50 -20.01
C GLY A 141 3.48 15.74 -21.32
N GLN A 142 4.05 14.54 -21.25
CA GLN A 142 4.47 13.72 -22.38
C GLN A 142 4.05 12.27 -22.16
N MET A 143 3.86 11.53 -23.26
CA MET A 143 3.58 10.10 -23.24
C MET A 143 4.87 9.27 -23.07
N PRO A 144 4.78 8.01 -22.60
CA PRO A 144 5.95 7.15 -22.46
C PRO A 144 6.78 7.03 -23.75
N ASP A 145 6.10 6.87 -24.89
CA ASP A 145 6.74 6.72 -26.22
C ASP A 145 7.48 7.98 -26.68
N GLU A 146 7.19 9.14 -26.09
CA GLU A 146 7.89 10.40 -26.37
C GLU A 146 9.14 10.57 -25.50
N LEU A 147 9.14 9.98 -24.30
CA LEU A 147 10.22 10.07 -23.31
C LEU A 147 11.28 8.98 -23.51
N PHE A 148 10.84 7.76 -23.82
CA PHE A 148 11.66 6.56 -23.90
C PHE A 148 11.81 6.10 -25.35
N GLU A 149 12.91 5.42 -25.66
CA GLU A 149 13.06 4.67 -26.92
C GLU A 149 12.10 3.48 -26.97
N SER A 150 11.91 2.81 -25.84
CA SER A 150 10.87 1.79 -25.68
C SER A 150 10.35 1.75 -24.25
N PHE A 151 9.07 1.41 -24.11
CA PHE A 151 8.40 1.23 -22.82
C PHE A 151 7.62 -0.07 -22.85
N ASP A 152 7.92 -0.99 -21.94
CA ASP A 152 7.23 -2.27 -21.86
C ASP A 152 5.85 -2.10 -21.24
N VAL A 153 4.81 -2.48 -21.99
CA VAL A 153 3.42 -2.41 -21.55
C VAL A 153 3.17 -3.40 -20.42
N GLU A 154 3.85 -4.54 -20.43
CA GLU A 154 3.74 -5.50 -19.35
C GLU A 154 4.58 -5.04 -18.15
N PRO A 155 3.96 -4.90 -16.95
CA PRO A 155 4.71 -4.50 -15.77
C PRO A 155 5.64 -5.64 -15.32
N LEU A 156 6.86 -5.27 -14.92
CA LEU A 156 7.80 -6.15 -14.20
C LEU A 156 7.18 -6.65 -12.89
N GLY A 157 6.37 -5.81 -12.25
CA GLY A 157 5.68 -6.13 -11.01
C GLY A 157 4.65 -5.07 -10.67
N SER A 158 3.70 -5.43 -9.81
CA SER A 158 2.73 -4.49 -9.28
C SER A 158 2.59 -4.63 -7.76
N ALA A 159 2.37 -3.51 -7.10
CA ALA A 159 2.16 -3.38 -5.67
C ALA A 159 0.83 -2.67 -5.39
N SER A 160 0.51 -2.39 -4.12
CA SER A 160 -0.78 -1.76 -3.78
C SER A 160 -0.91 -0.32 -4.25
N LEU A 161 0.21 0.41 -4.41
CA LEU A 161 0.22 1.83 -4.75
C LEU A 161 0.64 2.12 -6.19
N ALA A 162 1.37 1.19 -6.82
CA ALA A 162 2.07 1.44 -8.06
C ALA A 162 2.41 0.14 -8.77
N GLN A 163 2.75 0.26 -10.04
CA GLN A 163 3.34 -0.80 -10.83
C GLN A 163 4.64 -0.33 -11.48
N VAL A 164 5.54 -1.26 -11.75
CA VAL A 164 6.88 -0.99 -12.28
C VAL A 164 6.98 -1.55 -13.69
N HIS A 165 7.44 -0.74 -14.63
CA HIS A 165 7.65 -1.09 -16.03
C HIS A 165 9.13 -1.03 -16.38
N LYS A 166 9.55 -1.82 -17.36
CA LYS A 166 10.87 -1.69 -17.96
C LYS A 166 10.80 -0.68 -19.10
N ALA A 167 11.80 0.19 -19.21
CA ALA A 167 11.92 1.10 -20.34
C ALA A 167 13.38 1.26 -20.75
N VAL A 168 13.59 1.72 -21.98
CA VAL A 168 14.90 2.07 -22.53
C VAL A 168 14.90 3.55 -22.85
N LEU A 169 15.86 4.29 -22.29
CA LEU A 169 16.10 5.70 -22.56
C LEU A 169 16.64 5.88 -23.99
N LYS A 170 16.51 7.09 -24.55
CA LYS A 170 16.98 7.41 -25.90
C LYS A 170 18.51 7.35 -26.07
N ASP A 171 19.25 7.30 -24.98
CA ASP A 171 20.70 7.08 -24.96
C ASP A 171 21.09 5.60 -24.84
N GLY A 172 20.10 4.69 -24.84
CA GLY A 172 20.26 3.24 -24.70
C GLY A 172 20.25 2.73 -23.25
N GLY A 173 20.18 3.61 -22.25
CA GLY A 173 20.14 3.21 -20.84
C GLY A 173 18.85 2.49 -20.47
N THR A 174 18.92 1.35 -19.78
CA THR A 174 17.72 0.64 -19.29
C THR A 174 17.30 1.14 -17.91
N VAL A 175 16.01 1.43 -17.75
CA VAL A 175 15.43 1.96 -16.50
C VAL A 175 14.20 1.17 -16.07
N ALA A 176 13.94 1.17 -14.76
CA ALA A 176 12.69 0.75 -14.16
C ALA A 176 11.85 1.99 -13.86
N VAL A 177 10.62 2.03 -14.37
CA VAL A 177 9.68 3.14 -14.21
C VAL A 177 8.53 2.72 -13.33
N LYS A 178 8.52 3.18 -12.08
CA LYS A 178 7.44 2.98 -11.11
C LYS A 178 6.37 4.04 -11.34
N VAL A 179 5.17 3.62 -11.71
CA VAL A 179 4.03 4.47 -12.01
C VAL A 179 2.93 4.22 -10.99
N GLN A 180 2.49 5.27 -10.30
CA GLN A 180 1.42 5.17 -9.32
C GLN A 180 0.09 4.83 -10.02
N HIS A 181 -0.75 3.99 -9.40
CA HIS A 181 -2.10 3.78 -9.93
C HIS A 181 -2.91 5.09 -9.89
N LYS A 182 -3.65 5.35 -10.97
CA LYS A 182 -4.40 6.59 -11.19
C LYS A 182 -5.34 6.97 -10.03
N ASP A 183 -6.09 6.00 -9.52
CA ASP A 183 -7.19 6.23 -8.57
C ASP A 183 -6.76 6.45 -7.11
N ILE A 184 -5.46 6.31 -6.81
CA ILE A 184 -4.99 6.27 -5.42
C ILE A 184 -4.92 7.66 -4.80
N GLN A 185 -4.36 8.65 -5.50
CA GLN A 185 -4.29 10.01 -4.95
C GLN A 185 -5.67 10.67 -4.84
N ASP A 186 -6.52 10.52 -5.86
CA ASP A 186 -7.82 11.18 -5.94
C ASP A 186 -8.73 10.90 -4.73
N HIS A 187 -8.66 9.69 -4.16
CA HIS A 187 -9.56 9.28 -3.08
C HIS A 187 -8.86 9.07 -1.72
N SER A 188 -7.54 8.88 -1.70
CA SER A 188 -6.79 8.54 -0.47
C SER A 188 -7.09 9.44 0.71
N SER A 189 -7.09 10.76 0.52
CA SER A 189 -7.32 11.72 1.62
C SER A 189 -8.75 11.62 2.19
N SER A 190 -9.74 11.39 1.34
CA SER A 190 -11.14 11.21 1.75
C SER A 190 -11.35 9.84 2.42
N ASP A 191 -10.69 8.81 1.91
CA ASP A 191 -10.74 7.46 2.47
C ASP A 191 -10.13 7.41 3.87
N VAL A 192 -8.97 8.07 4.10
CA VAL A 192 -8.36 8.19 5.43
C VAL A 192 -9.33 8.87 6.41
N LYS A 193 -9.93 10.00 6.02
CA LYS A 193 -10.93 10.71 6.84
C LYS A 193 -12.14 9.84 7.15
N THR A 194 -12.61 9.06 6.17
CA THR A 194 -13.72 8.13 6.32
C THR A 194 -13.39 7.05 7.35
N MET A 195 -12.21 6.46 7.26
CA MET A 195 -11.74 5.44 8.19
C MET A 195 -11.58 5.99 9.60
N GLU A 196 -10.96 7.17 9.75
CA GLU A 196 -10.81 7.87 11.03
C GLU A 196 -12.16 8.11 11.70
N PHE A 197 -13.13 8.62 10.95
CA PHE A 197 -14.48 8.85 11.44
C PHE A 197 -15.17 7.56 11.89
N LEU A 198 -15.14 6.51 11.06
CA LEU A 198 -15.84 5.25 11.34
C LEU A 198 -15.18 4.45 12.47
N VAL A 199 -13.85 4.40 12.54
CA VAL A 199 -13.13 3.74 13.64
C VAL A 199 -13.44 4.42 14.97
N ASN A 200 -13.53 5.75 15.00
CA ASN A 200 -13.94 6.48 16.20
C ASN A 200 -15.38 6.19 16.62
N ILE A 201 -16.29 5.93 15.68
CA ILE A 201 -17.65 5.47 16.00
C ILE A 201 -17.63 4.06 16.58
N VAL A 202 -16.89 3.14 15.95
CA VAL A 202 -16.77 1.74 16.40
C VAL A 202 -16.20 1.69 17.82
N LYS A 203 -15.16 2.47 18.11
CA LYS A 203 -14.56 2.59 19.46
C LYS A 203 -15.58 2.98 20.53
N ARG A 204 -16.57 3.82 20.21
CA ARG A 204 -17.66 4.18 21.14
C ARG A 204 -18.66 3.05 21.37
N VAL A 205 -18.78 2.13 20.42
CA VAL A 205 -19.70 0.98 20.50
C VAL A 205 -19.00 -0.24 21.13
N PHE A 206 -17.70 -0.40 20.84
CA PHE A 206 -16.82 -1.47 21.31
C PHE A 206 -15.54 -0.86 21.89
N PRO A 207 -15.54 -0.45 23.18
CA PRO A 207 -14.37 0.16 23.81
C PRO A 207 -13.12 -0.73 23.81
N GLU A 208 -13.30 -2.04 23.85
CA GLU A 208 -12.22 -3.03 23.67
C GLU A 208 -11.56 -3.03 22.26
N PHE A 209 -12.16 -2.38 21.26
CA PHE A 209 -11.61 -2.29 19.90
C PHE A 209 -10.65 -1.11 19.78
N GLN A 210 -9.34 -1.39 19.76
CA GLN A 210 -8.27 -0.38 19.74
C GLN A 210 -7.55 -0.38 18.38
N PHE A 211 -8.19 0.14 17.33
CA PHE A 211 -7.60 0.25 15.98
C PHE A 211 -7.34 1.69 15.54
N THR A 212 -7.48 2.65 16.45
CA THR A 212 -7.17 4.05 16.14
C THR A 212 -5.72 4.21 15.69
N TRP A 213 -4.79 3.46 16.29
CA TRP A 213 -3.37 3.48 15.92
C TRP A 213 -3.12 3.16 14.44
N LEU A 214 -3.86 2.22 13.85
CA LEU A 214 -3.70 1.82 12.45
C LEU A 214 -4.07 2.97 11.50
N VAL A 215 -5.12 3.71 11.84
CA VAL A 215 -5.54 4.87 11.07
C VAL A 215 -4.53 6.00 11.21
N GLU A 216 -4.03 6.27 12.42
CA GLU A 216 -3.00 7.30 12.64
C GLU A 216 -1.69 6.96 11.91
N GLU A 217 -1.27 5.71 11.94
CA GLU A 217 -0.11 5.22 11.19
C GLU A 217 -0.32 5.40 9.68
N THR A 218 -1.47 4.97 9.16
CA THR A 218 -1.83 5.16 7.75
C THR A 218 -1.83 6.64 7.36
N LYS A 219 -2.39 7.51 8.21
CA LYS A 219 -2.47 8.96 7.98
C LYS A 219 -1.09 9.62 7.94
N ARG A 220 -0.14 9.11 8.73
CA ARG A 220 1.25 9.57 8.74
C ARG A 220 2.05 9.05 7.55
N ASN A 221 1.92 7.76 7.23
CA ASN A 221 2.80 7.08 6.28
C ASN A 221 2.32 7.21 4.84
N LEU A 222 1.00 7.17 4.60
CA LEU A 222 0.44 7.19 3.24
C LEU A 222 0.90 8.41 2.44
N PRO A 223 0.89 9.66 2.95
CA PRO A 223 1.38 10.80 2.18
C PRO A 223 2.85 10.69 1.75
N LEU A 224 3.69 10.04 2.57
CA LEU A 224 5.10 9.81 2.25
C LEU A 224 5.25 8.77 1.13
N GLU A 225 4.42 7.73 1.15
CA GLU A 225 4.41 6.70 0.11
C GLU A 225 3.78 7.15 -1.21
N LEU A 226 2.91 8.16 -1.19
CA LEU A 226 2.31 8.74 -2.39
C LEU A 226 3.18 9.84 -3.03
N ASP A 227 4.33 10.17 -2.42
CA ASP A 227 5.30 11.13 -2.95
C ASP A 227 6.59 10.42 -3.36
N PHE A 228 6.66 10.03 -4.63
CA PHE A 228 7.83 9.35 -5.17
C PHE A 228 9.09 10.22 -5.26
N LEU A 229 8.95 11.55 -5.16
CA LEU A 229 10.14 12.41 -5.01
C LEU A 229 10.76 12.22 -3.63
N ASN A 230 9.96 11.97 -2.60
CA ASN A 230 10.46 11.63 -1.27
C ASN A 230 11.19 10.28 -1.29
N GLU A 231 10.62 9.27 -1.94
CA GLU A 231 11.26 7.97 -2.14
C GLU A 231 12.62 8.09 -2.85
N GLY A 232 12.69 8.81 -3.97
CA GLY A 232 13.97 9.03 -4.68
C GLY A 232 15.01 9.80 -3.86
N LYS A 233 14.60 10.76 -3.03
CA LYS A 233 15.51 11.51 -2.15
C LYS A 233 16.05 10.61 -1.04
N ASN A 234 15.21 9.72 -0.52
CA ASN A 234 15.62 8.75 0.49
C ASN A 234 16.66 7.78 -0.08
N SER A 235 16.48 7.31 -1.33
CA SER A 235 17.42 6.39 -1.97
C SER A 235 18.81 7.02 -2.14
N GLU A 236 18.89 8.26 -2.63
CA GLU A 236 20.17 8.98 -2.77
C GLU A 236 20.85 9.23 -1.43
N LYS A 237 20.08 9.67 -0.41
CA LYS A 237 20.59 9.89 0.95
C LYS A 237 21.12 8.59 1.56
N LEU A 238 20.44 7.47 1.34
CA LEU A 238 20.89 6.17 1.81
C LEU A 238 22.15 5.73 1.06
N GLN A 239 22.24 5.98 -0.25
CA GLN A 239 23.41 5.64 -1.05
C GLN A 239 24.68 6.33 -0.54
N GLU A 240 24.56 7.60 -0.13
CA GLU A 240 25.66 8.36 0.48
C GLU A 240 26.05 7.79 1.85
N LYS A 241 25.06 7.63 2.74
CA LYS A 241 25.25 7.13 4.11
C LYS A 241 25.87 5.74 4.15
N PHE A 242 25.51 4.87 3.20
CA PHE A 242 25.92 3.47 3.16
C PHE A 242 27.10 3.22 2.22
N SER A 243 27.81 4.27 1.80
CA SER A 243 28.98 4.19 0.91
C SER A 243 30.10 3.26 1.38
N ARG A 244 30.12 2.89 2.67
CA ARG A 244 31.03 1.91 3.27
C ARG A 244 30.67 0.46 2.92
N LEU A 245 29.38 0.15 2.74
CA LEU A 245 28.91 -1.19 2.39
C LEU A 245 29.07 -1.41 0.88
N LYS A 246 30.26 -1.87 0.46
CA LYS A 246 30.58 -2.06 -0.97
C LYS A 246 29.74 -3.13 -1.68
N PHE A 247 29.06 -3.97 -0.92
CA PHE A 247 28.14 -4.98 -1.45
C PHE A 247 26.69 -4.46 -1.59
N LEU A 248 26.38 -3.26 -1.09
CA LEU A 248 25.06 -2.66 -1.20
C LEU A 248 24.99 -1.83 -2.48
N LYS A 249 23.98 -2.11 -3.30
CA LYS A 249 23.61 -1.32 -4.47
C LYS A 249 22.27 -0.65 -4.21
N ILE A 250 22.20 0.65 -4.46
CA ILE A 250 20.94 1.38 -4.56
C ILE A 250 20.82 1.89 -5.99
N PRO A 251 19.71 1.62 -6.70
CA PRO A 251 19.49 2.11 -8.05
C PRO A 251 19.61 3.64 -8.13
N LYS A 252 20.34 4.13 -9.15
CA LYS A 252 20.40 5.57 -9.41
C LYS A 252 19.03 6.10 -9.83
N VAL A 253 18.62 7.25 -9.30
CA VAL A 253 17.39 7.95 -9.72
C VAL A 253 17.64 8.79 -10.96
N PHE A 254 16.69 8.78 -11.90
CA PHE A 254 16.69 9.62 -13.08
C PHE A 254 15.63 10.71 -12.92
N TRP A 255 16.04 11.83 -12.31
CA TRP A 255 15.14 12.92 -11.91
C TRP A 255 14.40 13.59 -13.07
N GLU A 256 15.01 13.65 -14.26
CA GLU A 256 14.38 14.21 -15.46
C GLU A 256 13.11 13.44 -15.88
N PHE A 257 13.04 12.14 -15.58
CA PHE A 257 11.91 11.27 -15.88
C PHE A 257 11.10 10.92 -14.62
N SER A 258 11.19 11.75 -13.57
CA SER A 258 10.55 11.49 -12.29
C SER A 258 9.68 12.66 -11.84
N SER A 259 8.60 12.35 -11.13
CA SER A 259 7.61 13.29 -10.58
C SER A 259 7.13 12.78 -9.22
N LYS A 260 6.07 13.39 -8.67
CA LYS A 260 5.44 12.88 -7.44
C LYS A 260 4.80 11.51 -7.61
N ARG A 261 4.41 11.13 -8.83
CA ARG A 261 3.66 9.90 -9.13
C ARG A 261 4.39 8.95 -10.09
N ILE A 262 5.55 9.36 -10.59
CA ILE A 262 6.42 8.56 -11.46
C ILE A 262 7.83 8.57 -10.88
N LEU A 263 8.41 7.40 -10.62
CA LEU A 263 9.82 7.28 -10.22
C LEU A 263 10.56 6.46 -11.27
N THR A 264 11.55 7.07 -11.88
CA THR A 264 12.42 6.38 -12.84
C THR A 264 13.77 6.13 -12.20
N MET A 265 14.19 4.86 -12.17
CA MET A 265 15.44 4.43 -11.55
C MET A 265 16.21 3.46 -12.45
N GLU A 266 17.51 3.30 -12.18
CA GLU A 266 18.37 2.32 -12.84
C GLU A 266 17.74 0.92 -12.77
N TYR A 267 17.59 0.28 -13.93
CA TYR A 267 17.13 -1.10 -13.97
C TYR A 267 18.22 -2.02 -13.42
N CYS A 268 17.89 -2.77 -12.36
CA CYS A 268 18.80 -3.74 -11.76
C CYS A 268 18.26 -5.15 -11.96
N GLU A 269 19.09 -6.01 -12.55
CA GLU A 269 18.81 -7.45 -12.66
C GLU A 269 19.22 -8.19 -11.38
N GLY A 270 18.54 -9.31 -11.09
CA GLY A 270 18.81 -10.17 -9.95
C GLY A 270 17.63 -11.08 -9.61
N GLY A 271 17.86 -12.05 -8.73
CA GLY A 271 16.80 -12.86 -8.14
C GLY A 271 16.29 -12.22 -6.86
N HIS A 272 15.07 -12.54 -6.43
CA HIS A 272 14.57 -12.06 -5.14
C HIS A 272 15.32 -12.71 -3.97
N VAL A 273 15.43 -12.01 -2.84
CA VAL A 273 16.15 -12.49 -1.65
C VAL A 273 15.61 -13.80 -1.06
N ASN A 274 14.37 -14.18 -1.40
CA ASN A 274 13.74 -15.44 -0.99
C ASN A 274 13.83 -16.55 -2.05
N ASP A 275 14.46 -16.30 -3.19
CA ASP A 275 14.62 -17.27 -4.28
C ASP A 275 15.88 -18.12 -4.09
N LEU A 276 15.72 -19.24 -3.38
CA LEU A 276 16.81 -20.20 -3.14
C LEU A 276 17.26 -20.93 -4.41
N GLU A 277 16.42 -21.04 -5.43
CA GLU A 277 16.80 -21.68 -6.70
C GLU A 277 17.71 -20.77 -7.51
N TYR A 278 17.38 -19.49 -7.60
CA TYR A 278 18.25 -18.48 -8.19
C TYR A 278 19.61 -18.44 -7.50
N MET A 279 19.63 -18.45 -6.16
CA MET A 279 20.88 -18.48 -5.38
C MET A 279 21.77 -19.67 -5.75
N ARG A 280 21.20 -20.89 -5.79
CA ARG A 280 21.93 -22.10 -6.17
C ARG A 280 22.43 -22.04 -7.61
N GLY A 281 21.60 -21.57 -8.54
CA GLY A 281 21.95 -21.44 -9.95
C GLY A 281 23.07 -20.44 -10.23
N HIS A 282 23.26 -19.45 -9.36
CA HIS A 282 24.24 -18.37 -9.52
C HIS A 282 25.43 -18.45 -8.55
N ASP A 283 25.58 -19.56 -7.82
CA ASP A 283 26.64 -19.76 -6.83
C ASP A 283 26.68 -18.61 -5.81
N ILE A 284 25.50 -18.31 -5.23
CA ILE A 284 25.29 -17.31 -4.19
C ILE A 284 24.92 -18.05 -2.90
N SER A 285 25.70 -17.83 -1.83
CA SER A 285 25.43 -18.45 -0.53
C SER A 285 24.31 -17.72 0.21
N SER A 286 23.31 -18.46 0.69
CA SER A 286 22.24 -17.92 1.55
C SER A 286 22.78 -17.34 2.86
N ASP A 287 23.85 -17.93 3.40
CA ASP A 287 24.48 -17.46 4.64
C ASP A 287 25.18 -16.11 4.41
N GLU A 288 25.84 -15.95 3.26
CA GLU A 288 26.45 -14.69 2.86
C GLU A 288 25.39 -13.60 2.65
N VAL A 289 24.29 -13.92 1.97
CA VAL A 289 23.14 -13.01 1.78
C VAL A 289 22.57 -12.61 3.13
N SER A 290 22.28 -13.58 4.01
CA SER A 290 21.73 -13.31 5.35
C SER A 290 22.66 -12.43 6.19
N SER A 291 23.98 -12.69 6.14
CA SER A 291 24.97 -11.87 6.83
C SER A 291 24.98 -10.43 6.31
N LYS A 292 24.96 -10.23 4.99
CA LYS A 292 24.94 -8.91 4.36
C LYS A 292 23.67 -8.13 4.65
N VAL A 293 22.51 -8.78 4.59
CA VAL A 293 21.23 -8.18 5.00
C VAL A 293 21.28 -7.78 6.47
N GLY A 294 21.78 -8.66 7.36
CA GLY A 294 21.97 -8.34 8.77
C GLY A 294 22.87 -7.13 9.00
N GLN A 295 23.96 -7.01 8.23
CA GLN A 295 24.86 -5.84 8.29
C GLN A 295 24.17 -4.55 7.85
N ILE A 296 23.35 -4.59 6.78
CA ILE A 296 22.56 -3.43 6.34
C ILE A 296 21.63 -2.96 7.46
N TYR A 297 20.89 -3.87 8.10
CA TYR A 297 20.02 -3.52 9.23
C TYR A 297 20.78 -3.02 10.45
N SER A 298 21.95 -3.60 10.72
CA SER A 298 22.79 -3.18 11.83
C SER A 298 23.33 -1.77 11.61
N GLU A 299 23.75 -1.44 10.39
CA GLU A 299 24.17 -0.09 10.00
C GLU A 299 23.00 0.90 10.11
N MET A 300 21.81 0.54 9.62
CA MET A 300 20.57 1.32 9.75
C MET A 300 20.27 1.68 11.22
N ILE A 301 20.23 0.67 12.10
CA ILE A 301 19.82 0.84 13.49
C ILE A 301 20.91 1.50 14.34
N PHE A 302 22.14 0.97 14.29
CA PHE A 302 23.18 1.30 15.27
C PHE A 302 24.13 2.41 14.83
N VAL A 303 24.21 2.70 13.52
CA VAL A 303 25.15 3.72 13.00
C VAL A 303 24.40 4.93 12.47
N GLN A 304 23.39 4.70 11.63
CA GLN A 304 22.71 5.77 10.90
C GLN A 304 21.49 6.33 11.65
N GLY A 305 20.97 5.59 12.63
CA GLY A 305 19.77 5.95 13.39
C GLY A 305 18.54 6.11 12.50
N CYS A 306 18.43 5.29 11.45
CA CYS A 306 17.29 5.29 10.53
C CYS A 306 16.95 3.88 10.09
N ILE A 307 15.68 3.50 10.08
CA ILE A 307 15.24 2.13 9.79
C ILE A 307 14.33 2.11 8.57
N HIS A 308 14.58 1.20 7.62
CA HIS A 308 13.64 0.91 6.55
C HIS A 308 12.44 0.15 7.11
N CYS A 309 11.25 0.76 7.05
CA CYS A 309 10.05 0.25 7.70
C CYS A 309 9.24 -0.76 6.88
N ASP A 310 9.63 -1.06 5.63
CA ASP A 310 8.92 -2.03 4.78
C ASP A 310 9.88 -2.91 3.95
N PRO A 311 10.66 -3.79 4.58
CA PRO A 311 11.62 -4.61 3.86
C PRO A 311 11.02 -5.90 3.34
N HIS A 312 9.96 -5.75 2.56
CA HIS A 312 9.34 -6.86 1.88
C HIS A 312 10.40 -7.59 1.01
N PRO A 313 10.46 -8.94 1.01
CA PRO A 313 11.43 -9.68 0.20
C PRO A 313 11.42 -9.32 -1.29
N GLY A 314 10.28 -8.85 -1.80
CA GLY A 314 10.13 -8.34 -3.17
C GLY A 314 10.96 -7.09 -3.48
N ASN A 315 11.34 -6.30 -2.46
CA ASN A 315 12.10 -5.07 -2.59
C ASN A 315 13.62 -5.27 -2.48
N ILE A 316 14.06 -6.52 -2.35
CA ILE A 316 15.47 -6.89 -2.21
C ILE A 316 15.83 -7.87 -3.32
N LEU A 317 16.73 -7.45 -4.21
CA LEU A 317 17.34 -8.34 -5.19
C LEU A 317 18.74 -8.76 -4.77
N ILE A 318 19.12 -9.93 -5.23
CA ILE A 318 20.45 -10.50 -5.06
C ILE A 318 21.05 -10.80 -6.42
N ARG A 319 22.34 -10.50 -6.58
CA ARG A 319 23.08 -10.82 -7.79
C ARG A 319 24.56 -10.98 -7.48
N LYS A 320 25.30 -11.53 -8.44
CA LYS A 320 26.75 -11.54 -8.43
C LYS A 320 27.21 -10.48 -9.43
N ASN A 321 28.01 -9.50 -9.01
CA ASN A 321 28.51 -8.49 -9.92
C ASN A 321 29.62 -9.03 -10.83
N THR A 322 30.11 -8.20 -11.75
CA THR A 322 31.16 -8.59 -12.72
C THR A 322 32.48 -9.01 -12.07
N ARG A 323 32.68 -8.72 -10.77
CA ARG A 323 33.87 -9.11 -9.99
C ARG A 323 33.63 -10.37 -9.16
N GLY A 324 32.47 -11.03 -9.30
CA GLY A 324 32.13 -12.22 -8.52
C GLY A 324 31.63 -11.93 -7.10
N VAL A 325 31.43 -10.66 -6.73
CA VAL A 325 30.96 -10.29 -5.38
C VAL A 325 29.44 -10.33 -5.34
N VAL A 326 28.88 -10.97 -4.31
CA VAL A 326 27.43 -10.94 -4.07
C VAL A 326 27.01 -9.52 -3.68
N GLU A 327 26.13 -8.93 -4.47
CA GLU A 327 25.51 -7.64 -4.22
C GLU A 327 24.09 -7.81 -3.72
N ILE A 328 23.70 -6.97 -2.76
CA ILE A 328 22.31 -6.78 -2.33
C ILE A 328 21.83 -5.48 -2.97
N VAL A 329 20.74 -5.55 -3.74
CA VAL A 329 20.10 -4.37 -4.34
C VAL A 329 18.85 -4.06 -3.54
N LEU A 330 18.79 -2.87 -2.93
CA LEU A 330 17.58 -2.36 -2.29
C LEU A 330 16.80 -1.49 -3.29
N LEU A 331 15.53 -1.84 -3.53
CA LEU A 331 14.71 -1.20 -4.55
C LEU A 331 13.74 -0.14 -4.00
N ASP A 332 13.23 -0.35 -2.78
CA ASP A 332 12.19 0.50 -2.18
C ASP A 332 12.78 1.38 -1.10
N HIS A 333 12.44 2.66 -1.16
CA HIS A 333 12.89 3.68 -0.22
C HIS A 333 11.76 4.60 0.26
N GLY A 334 10.50 4.16 0.14
CA GLY A 334 9.32 4.97 0.42
C GLY A 334 9.15 5.33 1.89
N LEU A 335 9.55 4.44 2.81
CA LEU A 335 9.37 4.61 4.25
C LEU A 335 10.65 4.34 5.06
N TYR A 336 11.13 5.41 5.70
CA TYR A 336 12.18 5.40 6.72
C TYR A 336 11.69 6.12 7.98
N GLN A 337 12.06 5.61 9.15
CA GLN A 337 11.83 6.25 10.45
C GLN A 337 13.12 6.48 11.22
#